data_AF-A0A5R9GU71-F1
#
_entry.id   AF-A0A5R9GU71-F1
#
_cell.length_a   1.000
_cell.length_b   1.000
_cell.length_c   1.000
_cell.angle_alpha   90.00
_cell.angle_beta   90.00
_cell.angle_gamma   90.00
#
_symmetry.space_group_name_H-M   'P 1'
#
loop_
_entity.id
_entity.type
_entity.pdbx_description
1 polymer ?
#
loop_
_entity_poly.entity_id
_entity_poly.type
_entity_poly.pdbx_seq_one_letter_code
_entity_poly.pdbx_strand_id
1 'polypeptide(L)' 'MQFIEKSIREYLDALTHVHGEAYTKKAVVDHRGGAQIFVKYPGHAEGMLVNLGTLELMTRNLLERAAQAA' A
#
# COMPACT_ATOMS: atom_id res chain seq x y z
N MET A 1 -2.27 -6.32 -16.38
CA MET A 1 -2.32 -6.88 -15.00
C MET A 1 -0.97 -6.78 -14.30
N GLN A 2 0.15 -7.12 -14.94
CA GLN A 2 1.52 -6.98 -14.39
C GLN A 2 1.84 -5.61 -13.77
N PHE A 3 1.31 -4.51 -14.35
CA PHE A 3 1.50 -3.17 -13.80
C PHE A 3 0.86 -2.97 -12.42
N ILE A 4 -0.38 -3.46 -12.24
CA ILE A 4 -1.11 -3.31 -10.97
C ILE A 4 -0.44 -4.12 -9.87
N GLU A 5 -0.03 -5.36 -10.16
CA GLU A 5 0.70 -6.20 -9.22
C GLU A 5 2.03 -5.57 -8.80
N LYS A 6 2.73 -4.93 -9.74
CA LYS A 6 3.93 -4.15 -9.45
C LYS A 6 3.63 -2.99 -8.50
N SER A 7 2.62 -2.17 -8.78
CA SER A 7 2.25 -1.03 -7.92
C SER A 7 1.83 -1.48 -6.51
N ILE A 8 1.11 -2.60 -6.38
CA ILE A 8 0.76 -3.20 -5.09
C ILE A 8 2.01 -3.64 -4.33
N ARG A 9 2.97 -4.27 -5.02
CA ARG A 9 4.23 -4.69 -4.40
C ARG A 9 5.05 -3.49 -3.91
N GLU A 10 5.23 -2.49 -4.76
CA GLU A 10 5.94 -1.25 -4.40
C GLU A 10 5.30 -0.56 -3.19
N TYR A 11 3.97 -0.57 -3.12
CA TYR A 11 3.24 -0.04 -1.97
C TYR A 11 3.49 -0.86 -0.68
N LEU A 12 3.45 -2.19 -0.75
CA LEU A 12 3.72 -3.06 0.40
C LEU A 12 5.17 -2.95 0.88
N ASP A 13 6.12 -2.78 -0.04
CA ASP A 13 7.53 -2.56 0.28
C ASP A 13 7.70 -1.21 1.00
N ALA A 14 7.11 -0.13 0.48
CA ALA A 14 7.11 1.17 1.14
C ALA A 14 6.46 1.13 2.53
N LEU A 15 5.35 0.41 2.68
CA LEU A 15 4.69 0.21 3.97
C LEU A 15 5.59 -0.53 4.96
N THR A 16 6.36 -1.51 4.48
CA THR A 16 7.34 -2.27 5.27
C THR A 16 8.48 -1.39 5.75
N HIS A 17 8.97 -0.48 4.92
CA HIS A 17 10.02 0.46 5.32
C HIS A 17 9.57 1.40 6.45
N VAL A 18 8.29 1.81 6.47
CA VAL A 18 7.77 2.75 7.46
C VAL A 18 7.31 2.05 8.74
N HIS A 19 6.63 0.90 8.63
CA HIS A 19 5.93 0.26 9.76
C HIS A 19 6.49 -1.12 10.15
N GLY A 20 7.43 -1.65 9.37
CA GLY A 20 8.05 -2.96 9.60
C GLY A 20 7.22 -4.13 9.05
N GLU A 21 7.90 -5.27 8.87
CA GLU A 21 7.36 -6.46 8.20
C GLU A 21 6.15 -7.06 8.94
N ALA A 22 6.14 -7.02 10.28
CA ALA A 22 5.05 -7.55 11.09
C ALA A 22 3.72 -6.80 10.88
N TYR A 23 3.80 -5.49 10.60
CA TYR A 23 2.64 -4.68 10.26
C TYR A 23 2.16 -5.01 8.84
N THR A 24 3.06 -5.00 7.85
CA THR A 24 2.73 -5.26 6.45
C THR A 24 2.11 -6.64 6.24
N LYS A 25 2.60 -7.69 6.91
CA LYS A 25 2.04 -9.05 6.81
C LYS A 25 0.58 -9.15 7.25
N LYS A 26 0.10 -8.21 8.07
CA LYS A 26 -1.28 -8.13 8.53
C LYS A 26 -2.14 -7.17 7.70
N ALA A 27 -1.53 -6.39 6.82
CA ALA A 27 -2.24 -5.55 5.87
C ALA A 27 -2.77 -6.40 4.70
N VAL A 28 -3.90 -5.99 4.14
CA VAL A 28 -4.48 -6.61 2.94
C VAL A 28 -4.49 -5.57 1.84
N VAL A 29 -3.81 -5.87 0.73
CA VAL A 29 -3.82 -5.02 -0.47
C VAL A 29 -4.16 -5.92 -1.66
N ASP A 30 -5.26 -5.62 -2.33
CA ASP A 30 -5.84 -6.54 -3.32
C ASP A 30 -6.50 -5.80 -4.48
N HIS A 31 -6.39 -6.35 -5.69
CA HIS A 31 -6.98 -5.77 -6.89
C HIS A 31 -8.44 -6.20 -7.02
N ARG A 32 -9.38 -5.24 -7.07
CA ARG A 32 -10.83 -5.50 -7.14
C ARG A 32 -11.43 -5.23 -8.52
N GLY A 33 -10.61 -5.29 -9.56
CA GLY A 33 -11.02 -5.08 -10.95
C GLY A 33 -10.89 -3.62 -11.39
N GLY A 34 -10.77 -3.42 -12.71
CA GLY A 34 -10.46 -2.10 -13.29
C GLY A 34 -9.18 -1.51 -12.69
N ALA A 35 -9.26 -0.26 -12.23
CA ALA A 35 -8.17 0.41 -11.51
C ALA A 35 -8.42 0.48 -9.99
N GLN A 36 -9.32 -0.34 -9.43
CA GLN A 36 -9.69 -0.29 -8.02
C GLN A 36 -8.85 -1.27 -7.18
N ILE A 37 -8.30 -0.75 -6.08
CA ILE A 37 -7.42 -1.45 -5.14
C ILE A 37 -8.06 -1.34 -3.77
N PHE A 38 -8.28 -2.49 -3.13
CA PHE A 38 -8.69 -2.55 -1.75
C PHE A 38 -7.46 -2.53 -0.85
N VAL A 39 -7.46 -1.67 0.16
CA VAL A 39 -6.41 -1.55 1.18
C VAL A 39 -7.04 -1.66 2.56
N LYS A 40 -6.57 -2.60 3.39
CA LYS A 40 -6.97 -2.71 4.78
C LYS A 40 -5.74 -2.78 5.67
N TYR A 41 -5.67 -1.86 6.62
CA TYR A 41 -4.57 -1.80 7.59
C TYR A 41 -4.84 -2.67 8.82
N PRO A 42 -3.77 -3.17 9.48
CA PRO A 42 -3.88 -3.82 10.79
C PRO A 42 -4.54 -2.90 11.81
N GLY A 43 -5.51 -3.43 12.56
CA GLY A 43 -6.22 -2.68 13.61
C GLY A 43 -7.36 -1.78 13.12
N HIS A 44 -7.52 -1.59 11.81
CA HIS A 44 -8.68 -0.92 11.25
C HIS A 44 -9.81 -1.92 11.01
N ALA A 45 -11.02 -1.60 11.47
CA ALA A 45 -12.20 -2.46 11.28
C ALA A 45 -12.53 -2.59 9.78
N GLU A 46 -12.47 -1.48 9.07
CA GLU A 46 -12.84 -1.36 7.66
C GLU A 46 -11.59 -1.14 6.78
N GLY A 47 -11.68 -1.64 5.54
CA GLY A 47 -10.73 -1.29 4.49
C GLY A 47 -11.28 -0.21 3.58
N MET A 48 -10.39 0.42 2.83
CA MET A 48 -10.70 1.46 1.86
C MET A 48 -10.52 0.95 0.45
N LEU A 49 -11.40 1.37 -0.45
CA LEU A 49 -11.24 1.19 -1.89
C LEU A 49 -10.61 2.47 -2.45
N VAL A 50 -9.46 2.33 -3.10
CA VAL A 50 -8.76 3.43 -3.76
C VAL A 50 -8.52 3.10 -5.22
N ASN A 51 -8.35 4.12 -6.06
CA ASN A 51 -7.88 3.88 -7.41
C ASN A 51 -6.35 3.69 -7.44
N LEU A 52 -5.83 3.16 -8.55
CA LEU A 52 -4.41 2.89 -8.75
C LEU A 52 -3.53 4.15 -8.60
N GLY A 53 -3.96 5.29 -9.16
CA GLY A 53 -3.20 6.54 -9.03
C GLY A 53 -3.12 7.04 -7.57
N THR A 54 -4.19 6.84 -6.79
CA THR A 54 -4.19 7.11 -5.35
C THR A 54 -3.21 6.19 -4.62
N LEU A 55 -3.16 4.90 -4.98
CA LEU A 55 -2.19 3.97 -4.41
C LEU A 55 -0.75 4.44 -4.68
N GLU A 56 -0.44 4.86 -5.91
CA GLU A 56 0.89 5.39 -6.27
C GLU A 56 1.28 6.63 -5.46
N LEU A 57 0.33 7.55 -5.23
CA LEU A 57 0.55 8.71 -4.37
C LEU A 57 0.80 8.30 -2.92
N MET A 58 0.04 7.34 -2.40
CA MET A 58 0.26 6.79 -1.06
C MET A 58 1.64 6.15 -0.93
N THR A 59 2.10 5.40 -1.94
CA THR A 59 3.46 4.84 -1.98
C THR A 59 4.52 5.94 -1.90
N ARG A 60 4.41 6.99 -2.72
CA ARG A 60 5.38 8.11 -2.70
C ARG A 60 5.43 8.79 -1.33
N ASN A 61 4.26 9.07 -0.74
CA ASN A 61 4.18 9.66 0.59
C ASN A 61 4.83 8.78 1.68
N LEU A 62 4.70 7.45 1.59
CA LEU A 62 5.37 6.52 2.51
C LEU A 62 6.89 6.57 2.35
N LEU A 63 7.38 6.55 1.10
CA LEU A 63 8.82 6.62 0.81
C LEU A 63 9.43 7.95 1.26
N GLU A 64 8.73 9.08 1.06
CA GLU A 64 9.17 10.39 1.56
C GLU A 64 9.27 10.42 3.09
N ARG A 65 8.30 9.82 3.79
CA ARG A 65 8.36 9.69 5.26
C ARG A 65 9.52 8.83 5.72
N ALA A 66 9.78 7.71 5.05
CA ALA A 66 10.91 6.85 5.35
C ALA A 66 12.25 7.60 5.17
N ALA A 67 12.37 8.41 4.13
CA ALA A 67 13.57 9.21 3.86
C ALA A 67 13.79 10.34 4.88
N GLN A 68 12.73 10.90 5.47
CA GLN A 68 12.84 11.93 6.50
C GLN A 68 13.11 11.36 7.92
N ALA A 69 12.85 10.07 8.12
CA ALA A 69 13.05 9.39 9.40
C ALA A 69 14.42 8.69 9.53
N ALA A 70 15.22 8.69 8.46
CA ALA A 70 16.57 8.12 8.37
C ALA A 70 17.64 9.21 8.53
#